data_AF-A0A7S0TFR4-F1
#
_entry.id   AF-A0A7S0TFR4-F1
#
_cell.length_a   1.000
_cell.length_b   1.000
_cell.length_c   1.000
_cell.angle_alpha   90.00
_cell.angle_beta   90.00
_cell.angle_gamma   90.00
#
_symmetry.space_group_name_H-M   'P 1'
#
loop_
_entity.id
_entity.type
_entity.pdbx_description
1 polymer ?
#
loop_
_entity_poly.entity_id
_entity_poly.type
_entity_poly.pdbx_seq_one_letter_code
_entity_poly.pdbx_strand_id
1 'polypeptide(L)'
;KARLDVRASFHQVPGRREKLAKLFWMYEESPVFDQWLEYARFYEKNLPAPCGQNQGCNPLRLLEIGVQSGGSTQLWRKYYGDQLRYVGIDIDVRSKRSEVIK
;
A
#
# COMPACT_ATOMS: atom_id res chain seq x y z
N LYS A 1 18.43 -16.10 24.45
CA LYS A 1 17.80 -14.77 24.20
C LYS A 1 16.61 -14.99 23.28
N ALA A 2 15.40 -14.97 23.82
CA ALA A 2 14.18 -15.24 23.09
C ALA A 2 13.99 -14.19 21.97
N ARG A 3 13.79 -14.67 20.75
CA ARG A 3 13.38 -13.84 19.60
C ARG A 3 11.90 -13.54 19.81
N LEU A 4 11.55 -12.29 20.07
CA LEU A 4 10.16 -11.86 20.01
C LEU A 4 9.69 -12.00 18.57
N ASP A 5 8.85 -13.00 18.33
CA ASP A 5 8.16 -13.15 17.06
C ASP A 5 7.02 -12.12 16.99
N VAL A 6 7.32 -10.95 16.42
CA VAL A 6 6.36 -9.87 16.18
C VAL A 6 5.41 -10.15 15.01
N ARG A 7 5.47 -11.33 14.37
CA ARG A 7 4.53 -11.70 13.30
C ARG A 7 3.16 -12.13 13.82
N ALA A 8 3.04 -12.44 15.10
CA ALA A 8 1.79 -12.89 15.71
C ALA A 8 1.09 -11.76 16.46
N SER A 9 0.58 -10.75 15.74
CA SER A 9 -0.61 -9.94 16.11
C SER A 9 -0.81 -8.74 15.17
N PHE A 10 -1.16 -9.01 13.92
CA PHE A 10 -1.80 -8.00 13.06
C PHE A 10 -3.12 -8.54 12.55
N HIS A 11 -4.03 -8.82 13.48
CA HIS A 11 -5.44 -8.66 13.15
C HIS A 11 -5.63 -7.16 12.91
N GLN A 12 -5.95 -6.77 11.68
CA GLN A 12 -6.40 -5.41 11.41
C GLN A 12 -7.54 -5.11 12.37
N VAL A 13 -7.33 -4.18 13.30
CA VAL A 13 -8.38 -3.72 14.20
C VAL A 13 -9.39 -2.97 13.33
N PRO A 14 -10.65 -3.46 13.19
CA PRO A 14 -11.62 -2.81 12.32
C PRO A 14 -11.82 -1.35 12.76
N GLY A 15 -11.54 -0.41 11.84
CA GLY A 15 -11.84 1.01 12.03
C GLY A 15 -10.68 1.93 12.43
N ARG A 16 -9.48 1.43 12.75
CA ARG A 16 -8.32 2.32 13.01
C ARG A 16 -7.56 2.60 11.71
N ARG A 17 -7.83 3.76 11.10
CA ARG A 17 -7.10 4.27 9.92
C ARG A 17 -5.65 4.58 10.31
N GLU A 18 -4.67 3.89 9.72
CA GLU A 18 -3.29 4.38 9.77
C GLU A 18 -3.12 5.55 8.80
N LYS A 19 -2.43 6.61 9.20
CA LYS A 19 -2.09 7.73 8.31
C LYS A 19 -1.10 7.27 7.26
N LEU A 20 -1.27 7.69 6.01
CA LEU A 20 -0.40 7.29 4.89
C LEU A 20 1.07 7.64 5.16
N ALA A 21 1.34 8.80 5.76
CA ALA A 21 2.69 9.22 6.13
C ALA A 21 3.37 8.27 7.14
N LYS A 22 2.59 7.66 8.03
CA LYS A 22 3.11 6.64 8.96
C LYS A 22 3.52 5.38 8.20
N LEU A 23 2.71 4.94 7.23
CA LEU A 23 3.03 3.78 6.38
C LEU A 23 4.29 4.02 5.54
N PHE A 24 4.45 5.22 4.96
CA PHE A 24 5.67 5.59 4.23
C PHE A 24 6.91 5.52 5.15
N TRP A 25 6.82 6.14 6.33
CA TRP A 25 7.95 6.22 7.26
C TRP A 25 8.39 4.86 7.81
N MET A 26 7.42 3.97 8.05
CA MET A 26 7.68 2.66 8.67
C MET A 26 7.91 1.54 7.64
N TYR A 27 7.94 1.85 6.35
CA TYR A 27 8.11 0.81 5.33
C TYR A 27 9.56 0.31 5.32
N GLU A 28 9.79 -0.90 5.83
CA GLU A 28 11.10 -1.57 5.88
C GLU A 28 11.08 -2.93 5.16
N GLU A 29 10.08 -3.17 4.31
CA GLU A 29 9.84 -4.46 3.66
C GLU A 29 10.46 -4.54 2.25
N SER A 30 10.51 -5.76 1.71
CA SER A 30 10.86 -6.00 0.31
C SER A 30 9.60 -6.23 -0.52
N PRO A 31 9.48 -5.64 -1.72
CA PRO A 31 10.49 -4.83 -2.42
C PRO A 31 10.60 -3.41 -1.88
N VAL A 32 11.75 -2.77 -2.14
CA VAL A 32 12.11 -1.45 -1.60
C VAL A 32 11.11 -0.39 -2.06
N PHE A 33 10.77 0.50 -1.14
CA PHE A 33 9.98 1.69 -1.38
C PHE A 33 10.88 2.91 -1.23
N ASP A 34 11.04 3.68 -2.30
CA ASP A 34 11.86 4.90 -2.32
C ASP A 34 11.04 6.06 -2.88
N GLN A 35 10.31 6.74 -1.99
CA GLN A 35 9.56 7.95 -2.31
C GLN A 35 9.72 8.98 -1.20
N TRP A 36 9.56 10.24 -1.58
CA TRP A 36 9.62 11.39 -0.68
C TRP A 36 8.44 11.36 0.30
N LEU A 37 8.72 11.46 1.60
CA LEU A 37 7.71 11.36 2.66
C LEU A 37 6.59 12.42 2.51
N GLU A 38 6.93 13.57 1.95
CA GLU A 38 6.02 14.68 1.68
C GLU A 38 4.86 14.26 0.76
N TYR A 39 5.10 13.34 -0.17
CA TYR A 39 4.08 12.85 -1.09
C TYR A 39 2.94 12.16 -0.34
N ALA A 40 3.22 11.49 0.78
CA ALA A 40 2.19 10.84 1.58
C ALA A 40 1.09 11.81 2.03
N ARG A 41 1.45 13.05 2.40
CA ARG A 41 0.46 14.07 2.79
C ARG A 41 -0.39 14.52 1.61
N PHE A 42 0.21 14.67 0.43
CA PHE A 42 -0.53 15.06 -0.77
C PHE A 42 -1.43 13.92 -1.25
N TYR A 43 -0.97 12.68 -1.22
CA TYR A 43 -1.80 11.53 -1.58
C TYR A 43 -2.98 11.36 -0.62
N GLU A 44 -2.76 11.44 0.69
CA GLU A 44 -3.83 11.34 1.69
C GLU A 44 -4.88 12.45 1.54
N LYS A 45 -4.48 13.65 1.08
CA LYS A 45 -5.38 14.77 0.84
C LYS A 45 -6.19 14.63 -0.46
N ASN A 46 -5.57 14.13 -1.53
CA ASN A 46 -6.12 14.21 -2.89
C ASN A 46 -6.68 12.90 -3.42
N LEU A 47 -6.22 11.75 -2.90
CA LEU A 47 -6.75 10.46 -3.28
C LEU A 47 -8.00 10.12 -2.46
N PRO A 48 -8.91 9.30 -2.99
CA PRO A 48 -10.04 8.79 -2.22
C PRO A 48 -9.56 8.14 -0.93
N ALA A 49 -10.27 8.40 0.17
CA ALA A 49 -9.99 7.74 1.43
C ALA A 49 -10.28 6.24 1.34
N PRO A 50 -9.52 5.37 2.02
CA PRO A 50 -9.83 3.94 2.10
C PRO A 50 -11.22 3.74 2.69
N CYS A 51 -12.04 2.96 1.98
CA CYS A 51 -13.37 2.61 2.44
C CYS A 51 -13.29 1.49 3.49
N GLY A 52 -14.01 1.65 4.60
CA GLY A 52 -14.11 0.60 5.61
C GLY A 52 -14.88 -0.60 5.04
N GLN A 53 -14.57 -1.81 5.52
CA GLN A 53 -15.21 -3.07 5.08
C GLN A 53 -16.74 -3.06 5.18
N ASN A 54 -17.32 -2.20 6.03
CA ASN A 54 -18.76 -2.12 6.28
C ASN A 54 -19.45 -0.89 5.65
N GLN A 55 -18.75 -0.12 4.82
CA GLN A 55 -19.33 1.04 4.14
C GLN A 55 -19.51 0.68 2.67
N GLY A 56 -20.73 0.84 2.14
CA GLY A 56 -21.15 0.47 0.77
C GLY A 56 -20.49 1.28 -0.34
N CYS A 57 -19.17 1.31 -0.33
CA CYS A 57 -18.31 2.04 -1.23
C CYS A 57 -17.81 1.11 -2.35
N ASN A 58 -17.60 1.69 -3.53
CA ASN A 58 -17.12 0.94 -4.68
C ASN A 58 -15.63 0.60 -4.53
N PRO A 59 -15.16 -0.55 -5.07
CA PRO A 59 -13.74 -0.88 -5.13
C PRO A 59 -12.92 0.24 -5.78
N LEU A 60 -11.84 0.67 -5.15
CA LEU A 60 -10.95 1.69 -5.70
C LEU A 60 -10.12 1.08 -6.84
N ARG A 61 -10.15 1.70 -8.01
CA ARG A 61 -9.32 1.31 -9.15
C ARG A 61 -8.13 2.27 -9.24
N LEU A 62 -6.92 1.74 -9.10
CA LEU A 62 -5.68 2.52 -9.15
C LEU A 62 -4.81 2.03 -10.31
N LEU A 63 -4.41 2.96 -11.18
CA LEU A 63 -3.37 2.75 -12.19
C LEU A 63 -2.09 3.45 -11.72
N GLU A 64 -0.99 2.72 -11.65
CA GLU A 64 0.34 3.25 -11.38
C GLU A 64 1.23 3.10 -12.62
N ILE A 65 1.98 4.16 -12.95
CA ILE A 65 2.97 4.18 -14.02
C ILE A 65 4.34 4.32 -13.37
N GLY A 66 5.25 3.39 -13.66
CA GLY A 66 6.57 3.31 -13.04
C GLY A 66 6.54 2.57 -11.71
N VAL A 67 6.16 1.29 -11.71
CA VAL A 67 6.10 0.48 -10.47
C VAL A 67 7.48 0.06 -9.94
N GLN A 68 8.53 0.18 -10.76
CA GLN A 68 9.92 -0.11 -10.40
C GLN A 68 10.05 -1.50 -9.76
N SER A 69 10.44 -1.59 -8.48
CA SER A 69 10.59 -2.85 -7.77
C SER A 69 9.28 -3.38 -7.17
N GLY A 70 8.25 -2.53 -7.04
CA GLY A 70 6.93 -2.84 -6.48
C GLY A 70 6.70 -2.42 -5.03
N GLY A 71 7.57 -1.60 -4.43
CA GLY A 71 7.42 -1.18 -3.03
C GLY A 71 6.16 -0.36 -2.81
N SER A 72 5.88 0.54 -3.75
CA SER A 72 4.64 1.32 -3.81
C SER A 72 3.41 0.42 -3.94
N THR A 73 3.47 -0.62 -4.78
CA THR A 73 2.39 -1.61 -4.94
C THR A 73 1.99 -2.24 -3.60
N GLN A 74 2.98 -2.68 -2.80
CA GLN A 74 2.69 -3.24 -1.47
C GLN A 74 2.13 -2.19 -0.51
N LEU A 75 2.67 -0.97 -0.56
CA LEU A 75 2.20 0.12 0.27
C LEU A 75 0.74 0.47 -0.03
N TRP A 76 0.36 0.54 -1.32
CA TRP A 76 -1.03 0.78 -1.73
C TRP A 76 -1.96 -0.33 -1.27
N ARG A 77 -1.52 -1.59 -1.34
CA ARG A 77 -2.28 -2.72 -0.79
C ARG A 77 -2.54 -2.56 0.71
N LYS A 78 -1.54 -2.14 1.48
CA LYS A 78 -1.69 -1.93 2.94
C LYS A 78 -2.64 -0.78 3.24
N TYR A 79 -2.57 0.29 2.46
CA TYR A 79 -3.38 1.48 2.70
C TYR A 79 -4.85 1.30 2.31
N TYR A 80 -5.13 0.69 1.14
CA TYR A 80 -6.48 0.53 0.60
C TYR A 80 -7.13 -0.82 0.91
N GLY A 81 -6.36 -1.81 1.33
CA GLY A 81 -6.85 -3.15 1.66
C GLY A 81 -7.43 -3.90 0.44
N ASP A 82 -8.30 -4.86 0.73
CA ASP A 82 -8.84 -5.81 -0.28
C ASP A 82 -9.79 -5.18 -1.31
N GLN A 83 -10.23 -3.94 -1.06
CA GLN A 83 -11.05 -3.17 -2.00
C GLN A 83 -10.23 -2.58 -3.15
N LEU A 84 -8.91 -2.60 -3.05
CA LEU A 84 -8.04 -2.10 -4.11
C LEU A 84 -8.09 -3.02 -5.34
N ARG A 85 -8.27 -2.41 -6.50
CA ARG A 85 -8.08 -3.00 -7.82
C ARG A 85 -6.95 -2.25 -8.48
N TYR A 86 -5.77 -2.88 -8.49
CA TYR A 86 -4.53 -2.23 -8.89
C TYR A 86 -4.03 -2.76 -10.23
N VAL A 87 -3.58 -1.84 -11.07
CA VAL A 87 -2.80 -2.14 -12.26
C VAL A 87 -1.56 -1.25 -12.24
N GLY A 88 -0.40 -1.88 -12.39
CA GLY A 88 0.88 -1.22 -12.57
C GLY A 88 1.36 -1.37 -14.00
N ILE A 89 2.10 -0.39 -14.48
CA ILE A 89 2.79 -0.45 -15.78
C ILE A 89 4.22 0.02 -15.58
N ASP A 90 5.18 -0.70 -16.15
CA ASP A 90 6.56 -0.27 -16.24
C ASP A 90 7.14 -0.55 -17.63
N ILE A 91 8.22 0.15 -17.97
CA ILE A 91 8.99 -0.14 -19.18
C ILE A 91 9.92 -1.34 -18.98
N ASP A 92 10.35 -1.58 -17.73
CA ASP A 92 11.20 -2.72 -17.40
C ASP A 92 10.37 -3.99 -17.27
N VAL A 93 10.64 -4.97 -18.14
CA VAL A 93 9.94 -6.26 -18.14
C VAL A 93 10.07 -7.02 -16.80
N ARG A 94 11.11 -6.76 -16.01
CA ARG A 94 11.32 -7.38 -14.68
C ARG A 94 10.27 -6.93 -13.67
N SER A 95 9.68 -5.75 -13.89
CA SER A 95 8.63 -5.17 -13.05
C SER A 95 7.28 -5.84 -13.23
N LYS A 96 7.11 -6.71 -14.24
CA LYS A 96 5.89 -7.49 -14.48
C LYS A 96 5.39 -8.29 -13.27
N ARG A 97 6.30 -8.66 -12.36
CA ARG A 97 5.97 -9.33 -11.09
C ARG A 97 5.16 -8.45 -10.11
N SER A 98 5.17 -7.14 -10.30
CA SER A 98 4.60 -6.12 -9.42
C SER A 98 3.45 -5.34 -10.06
N GLU A 99 3.09 -5.63 -11.32
CA GLU A 99 2.02 -4.93 -12.05
C GLU A 99 0.61 -5.27 -11.54
N VAL A 100 0.46 -6.35 -10.77
CA VAL A 100 -0.84 -6.77 -10.23
C VAL A 100 -0.71 -7.16 -8.76
N ILE A 101 -1.72 -6.79 -7.97
CA ILE A 101 -1.85 -7.27 -6.59
C ILE A 101 -2.53 -8.64 -6.63
N LYS A 102 -1.81 -9.68 -6.20
CA LYS A 102 -2.30 -11.06 -6.10
C LYS A 102 -3.23 -11.28 -4.92
#